data_AF-A0A3C0N0S4-F1
#
_entry.id   AF-A0A3C0N0S4-F1
#
_cell.length_a   1.000
_cell.length_b   1.000
_cell.length_c   1.000
_cell.angle_alpha   90.00
_cell.angle_beta   90.00
_cell.angle_gamma   90.00
#
_symmetry.space_group_name_H-M   'P 1'
#
loop_
_entity.id
_entity.type
_entity.pdbx_description
1 polymer ?
#
loop_
_entity_poly.entity_id
_entity_poly.type
_entity_poly.pdbx_seq_one_letter_code
_entity_poly.pdbx_strand_id
1 'polypeptide(L)'
;MKKTIILVLFLFFVTAGCGRAVEKGQALVKVNNYEITRLEFEEAFKESPYAKNDTPQSRREFLEQFISRKLILQDAEAKGLDRDKNFLKMVERFWEQYLLKLALDKKSEEIAGSVKVSESLVQGLYYKMVKEGATDQPYENMRERIRWEVVRSEEAKLINKWLDELRGRADIKVDEELLNKDK
;
A
#
# COMPACT_ATOMS: atom_id res chain seq x y z
N MET A 1 -58.86 -29.40 -27.11
CA MET A 1 -59.46 -29.39 -25.75
C MET A 1 -58.41 -28.94 -24.76
N LYS A 2 -58.69 -27.82 -24.07
CA LYS A 2 -58.21 -27.36 -22.73
C LYS A 2 -56.69 -27.38 -22.47
N LYS A 3 -56.02 -26.21 -22.49
CA LYS A 3 -55.73 -25.31 -21.31
C LYS A 3 -54.70 -25.98 -20.37
N THR A 4 -53.52 -25.42 -20.05
CA THR A 4 -53.23 -24.04 -19.66
C THR A 4 -51.73 -23.73 -19.71
N ILE A 5 -51.44 -22.53 -20.19
CA ILE A 5 -50.23 -21.71 -20.04
C ILE A 5 -49.93 -21.48 -18.55
N ILE A 6 -48.67 -21.68 -18.13
CA ILE A 6 -48.11 -21.03 -16.93
C ILE A 6 -46.77 -20.40 -17.35
N LEU A 7 -46.90 -19.17 -17.85
CA LEU A 7 -45.85 -18.18 -18.03
C LEU A 7 -45.77 -17.39 -16.72
N VAL A 8 -44.96 -17.85 -15.76
CA VAL A 8 -44.65 -17.06 -14.55
C VAL A 8 -43.38 -16.29 -14.82
N LEU A 9 -43.59 -15.14 -15.46
CA LEU A 9 -43.09 -13.83 -15.06
C LEU A 9 -42.05 -13.84 -13.90
N PHE A 10 -40.79 -14.16 -14.19
CA PHE A 10 -39.67 -13.73 -13.33
C PHE A 10 -39.31 -12.29 -13.72
N LEU A 11 -40.27 -11.42 -13.41
CA LEU A 11 -40.21 -9.98 -13.52
C LEU A 11 -39.28 -9.48 -12.41
N PHE A 12 -38.24 -8.74 -12.81
CA PHE A 12 -37.64 -7.67 -12.00
C PHE A 12 -37.36 -8.02 -10.53
N PHE A 13 -36.25 -8.72 -10.27
CA PHE A 13 -35.48 -8.45 -9.07
C PHE A 13 -34.32 -7.52 -9.47
N VAL A 14 -34.67 -6.28 -9.81
CA VAL A 14 -33.73 -5.16 -9.67
C VAL A 14 -33.58 -4.99 -8.17
N THR A 15 -32.62 -5.70 -7.60
CA THR A 15 -32.09 -5.34 -6.30
C THR A 15 -31.62 -3.90 -6.45
N ALA A 16 -32.36 -3.00 -5.81
CA ALA A 16 -31.91 -1.66 -5.48
C ALA A 16 -30.58 -1.80 -4.77
N GLY A 17 -29.50 -1.76 -5.54
CA GLY A 17 -28.22 -1.36 -5.02
C GLY A 17 -28.42 0.04 -4.50
N CYS A 18 -28.61 0.16 -3.19
CA CYS A 18 -28.29 1.37 -2.46
C CYS A 18 -26.80 1.66 -2.71
N GLY A 19 -26.51 2.22 -3.88
CA GLY A 19 -25.40 3.14 -4.01
C GLY A 19 -25.69 4.20 -2.97
N ARG A 20 -24.94 4.18 -1.88
CA ARG A 20 -24.83 5.35 -1.00
C ARG A 20 -24.60 6.51 -1.95
N ALA A 21 -25.60 7.38 -2.10
CA ALA A 21 -25.37 8.70 -2.58
C ALA A 21 -24.43 9.29 -1.52
N VAL A 22 -23.12 9.16 -1.78
CA VAL A 22 -22.10 9.97 -1.13
C VAL A 22 -22.67 11.37 -1.20
N GLU A 23 -22.91 12.00 -0.05
CA GLU A 23 -23.31 13.39 -0.02
C GLU A 23 -22.30 14.14 -0.88
N LYS A 24 -22.70 14.44 -2.12
CA LYS A 24 -21.86 15.17 -3.05
C LYS A 24 -21.78 16.55 -2.45
N GLY A 25 -20.71 16.79 -1.70
CA GLY A 25 -20.35 18.13 -1.25
C GLY A 25 -20.47 19.08 -2.43
N GLN A 26 -20.93 20.31 -2.17
CA GLN A 26 -21.23 21.30 -3.19
C GLN A 26 -20.16 21.30 -4.30
N ALA A 27 -20.58 20.97 -5.52
CA ALA A 27 -19.71 20.96 -6.68
C ALA A 27 -19.21 22.39 -6.93
N LEU A 28 -17.88 22.56 -6.93
CA LEU A 28 -17.23 23.83 -7.24
C LEU A 28 -17.20 24.04 -8.75
N VAL A 29 -16.89 22.99 -9.51
CA VAL A 29 -16.89 23.00 -10.98
C VAL A 29 -17.40 21.65 -11.49
N LYS A 30 -18.11 21.68 -12.62
CA LYS A 30 -18.49 20.50 -13.39
C LYS A 30 -17.79 20.52 -14.76
N VAL A 31 -17.10 19.43 -15.08
CA VAL A 31 -16.36 19.23 -16.34
C VAL A 31 -16.86 17.93 -16.98
N ASN A 32 -17.75 18.04 -17.96
CA ASN A 32 -18.46 16.90 -18.56
C ASN A 32 -19.15 16.05 -17.47
N ASN A 33 -18.73 14.78 -17.35
CA ASN A 33 -19.27 13.83 -16.38
C ASN A 33 -18.54 13.86 -15.02
N TYR A 34 -17.53 14.73 -14.86
CA TYR A 34 -16.78 14.87 -13.61
C TYR A 34 -17.21 16.13 -12.87
N GLU A 35 -17.35 16.00 -11.55
CA GLU A 35 -17.63 17.11 -10.64
C GLU A 35 -16.43 17.24 -9.71
N ILE A 36 -15.86 18.43 -9.63
CA ILE A 36 -14.81 18.78 -8.66
C ILE A 36 -15.53 19.43 -7.49
N THR A 37 -15.56 18.76 -6.35
CA THR A 37 -16.13 19.30 -5.11
C THR A 37 -15.21 20.35 -4.50
N ARG A 38 -15.76 21.22 -3.63
CA ARG A 38 -14.93 22.14 -2.85
C ARG A 38 -13.85 21.38 -2.06
N LEU A 39 -14.19 20.24 -1.45
CA LEU A 39 -13.25 19.48 -0.63
C LEU A 39 -12.06 18.98 -1.46
N GLU A 40 -12.32 18.32 -2.59
CA GLU A 40 -11.27 17.83 -3.49
C GLU A 40 -10.39 18.98 -4.02
N PHE A 41 -10.99 20.14 -4.31
CA PHE A 41 -10.23 21.32 -4.71
C PHE A 41 -9.30 21.81 -3.59
N GLU A 42 -9.81 21.94 -2.35
CA GLU A 42 -9.00 22.42 -1.22
C GLU A 42 -7.86 21.46 -0.89
N GLU A 43 -8.11 20.15 -0.90
CA GLU A 43 -7.09 19.13 -0.66
C GLU A 43 -6.00 19.20 -1.73
N ALA A 44 -6.38 19.19 -3.01
CA ALA A 44 -5.43 19.27 -4.11
C ALA A 44 -4.69 20.62 -4.15
N PHE A 45 -5.34 21.74 -3.78
CA PHE A 45 -4.72 23.06 -3.73
C PHE A 45 -3.63 23.10 -2.66
N LYS A 46 -3.90 22.61 -1.45
CA LYS A 46 -2.96 22.58 -0.32
C LYS A 46 -1.69 21.79 -0.62
N GLU A 47 -1.80 20.70 -1.37
CA GLU A 47 -0.65 19.90 -1.80
C GLU A 47 0.12 20.51 -2.97
N SER A 48 -0.44 21.53 -3.62
CA SER A 48 0.17 22.16 -4.77
C SER A 48 1.16 23.28 -4.40
N PRO A 49 2.10 23.63 -5.29
CA PRO A 49 2.96 24.80 -5.11
C PRO A 49 2.20 26.14 -4.97
N TYR A 50 0.94 26.22 -5.45
CA TYR A 50 0.12 27.43 -5.39
C TYR A 50 -0.31 27.77 -3.96
N ALA A 51 -0.37 26.79 -3.05
CA ALA A 51 -0.73 27.01 -1.65
C ALA A 51 0.24 27.93 -0.89
N LYS A 52 1.47 28.12 -1.40
CA LYS A 52 2.45 29.02 -0.79
C LYS A 52 1.97 30.48 -0.75
N ASN A 53 1.17 30.90 -1.73
CA ASN A 53 0.65 32.25 -1.85
C ASN A 53 -0.86 32.20 -2.10
N ASP A 54 -1.62 31.81 -1.07
CA ASP A 54 -3.07 31.65 -1.16
C ASP A 54 -3.78 33.00 -1.40
N THR A 55 -4.06 33.26 -2.69
CA THR A 55 -4.79 34.42 -3.19
C THR A 55 -5.90 33.97 -4.14
N PRO A 56 -6.96 34.77 -4.34
CA PRO A 56 -8.01 34.46 -5.31
C PRO A 56 -7.47 34.17 -6.72
N GLN A 57 -6.41 34.86 -7.13
CA GLN A 57 -5.74 34.65 -8.41
C GLN A 57 -5.03 33.29 -8.46
N SER A 58 -4.21 32.96 -7.46
CA SER A 58 -3.51 31.66 -7.40
C SER A 58 -4.49 30.47 -7.36
N ARG A 59 -5.61 30.60 -6.66
CA ARG A 59 -6.67 29.59 -6.61
C ARG A 59 -7.34 29.41 -7.97
N ARG A 60 -7.57 30.51 -8.69
CA ARG A 60 -8.10 30.46 -10.06
C ARG A 60 -7.12 29.79 -11.03
N GLU A 61 -5.85 30.16 -10.98
CA GLU A 61 -4.81 29.52 -11.82
C GLU A 61 -4.68 28.02 -11.54
N PHE A 62 -4.68 27.63 -10.27
CA PHE A 62 -4.68 26.22 -9.89
C PHE A 62 -5.93 25.49 -10.40
N LEU A 63 -7.12 26.12 -10.28
CA LEU A 63 -8.38 25.54 -10.78
C LEU A 63 -8.32 25.26 -12.28
N GLU A 64 -7.85 26.21 -13.08
CA GLU A 64 -7.69 26.03 -14.54
C GLU A 64 -6.71 24.89 -14.87
N GLN A 65 -5.59 24.81 -14.14
CA GLN A 65 -4.65 23.71 -14.29
C GLN A 65 -5.28 22.37 -13.87
N PHE A 66 -6.12 22.36 -12.84
CA PHE A 66 -6.81 21.16 -12.37
C PHE A 66 -7.84 20.67 -13.39
N ILE A 67 -8.64 21.58 -13.95
CA ILE A 67 -9.60 21.30 -15.03
C ILE A 67 -8.85 20.73 -16.26
N SER A 68 -7.76 21.39 -16.67
CA SER A 68 -6.95 20.94 -17.81
C SER A 68 -6.44 19.51 -17.63
N ARG A 69 -5.95 19.17 -16.43
CA ARG A 69 -5.53 17.80 -16.09
C ARG A 69 -6.69 16.80 -16.20
N LYS A 70 -7.88 17.15 -15.72
CA LYS A 70 -9.06 16.28 -15.83
C LYS A 70 -9.48 16.05 -17.28
N LEU A 71 -9.43 17.07 -18.12
CA LEU A 71 -9.71 16.93 -19.56
C LEU A 71 -8.74 15.98 -20.26
N ILE A 72 -7.43 16.09 -19.95
CA ILE A 72 -6.41 15.18 -20.51
C ILE A 72 -6.68 13.73 -20.08
N LEU A 73 -7.02 13.50 -18.80
CA LEU A 73 -7.34 12.16 -18.32
C LEU A 73 -8.59 11.57 -18.99
N GLN A 74 -9.63 12.38 -19.20
CA GLN A 74 -10.82 11.95 -19.94
C GLN A 74 -10.50 11.56 -21.39
N ASP A 75 -9.64 12.32 -22.08
CA ASP A 75 -9.19 11.97 -23.43
C ASP A 75 -8.36 10.68 -23.45
N ALA A 76 -7.50 10.46 -22.44
CA ALA A 76 -6.75 9.23 -22.26
C ALA A 76 -7.67 8.01 -22.06
N GLU A 77 -8.69 8.12 -21.21
CA GLU A 77 -9.71 7.08 -20.99
C GLU A 77 -10.54 6.83 -22.26
N ALA A 78 -10.95 7.87 -22.97
CA ALA A 78 -11.69 7.74 -24.23
C ALA A 78 -10.87 7.00 -25.31
N LYS A 79 -9.54 7.14 -25.26
CA LYS A 79 -8.57 6.41 -26.11
C LYS A 79 -8.23 5.02 -25.58
N GLY A 80 -8.79 4.61 -24.45
CA GLY A 80 -8.57 3.30 -23.84
C GLY A 80 -7.19 3.10 -23.23
N LEU A 81 -6.46 4.17 -22.91
CA LEU A 81 -5.12 4.08 -22.30
C LEU A 81 -5.17 3.48 -20.89
N ASP A 82 -6.30 3.61 -20.20
CA ASP A 82 -6.61 2.97 -18.92
C ASP A 82 -6.76 1.44 -19.02
N ARG A 83 -6.93 0.91 -20.23
CA ARG A 83 -7.08 -0.53 -20.52
C ARG A 83 -5.88 -1.11 -21.27
N ASP A 84 -4.87 -0.30 -21.54
CA ASP A 84 -3.64 -0.75 -22.17
C ASP A 84 -2.96 -1.82 -21.31
N LYS A 85 -2.47 -2.88 -21.95
CA LYS A 85 -1.87 -4.03 -21.23
C LYS A 85 -0.61 -3.63 -20.46
N ASN A 86 0.18 -2.69 -20.96
CA ASN A 86 1.39 -2.25 -20.27
C ASN A 86 1.04 -1.33 -19.10
N PHE A 87 0.04 -0.45 -19.26
CA PHE A 87 -0.50 0.35 -18.16
C PHE A 87 -1.03 -0.53 -17.03
N LEU A 88 -1.92 -1.50 -17.34
CA LEU A 88 -2.48 -2.40 -16.34
C LEU A 88 -1.41 -3.22 -15.62
N LYS A 89 -0.41 -3.74 -16.34
CA LYS A 89 0.74 -4.43 -15.73
C LYS A 89 1.56 -3.52 -14.82
N MET A 90 1.70 -2.24 -15.17
CA MET A 90 2.40 -1.27 -14.32
C MET A 90 1.62 -1.01 -13.03
N VAL A 91 0.30 -0.84 -13.12
CA VAL A 91 -0.59 -0.69 -11.97
C VAL A 91 -0.55 -1.91 -11.06
N GLU A 92 -0.64 -3.11 -11.63
CA GLU A 92 -0.53 -4.39 -10.90
C GLU A 92 0.79 -4.50 -10.15
N ARG A 93 1.92 -4.26 -10.83
CA ARG A 93 3.26 -4.30 -10.22
C ARG A 93 3.43 -3.27 -9.11
N PHE A 94 2.90 -2.07 -9.29
CA PHE A 94 2.94 -1.03 -8.26
C PHE A 94 2.12 -1.44 -7.05
N TRP A 95 0.90 -1.95 -7.27
CA TRP A 95 0.02 -2.45 -6.22
C TRP A 95 0.67 -3.59 -5.43
N GLU A 96 1.24 -4.59 -6.11
CA GLU A 96 1.92 -5.72 -5.46
C GLU A 96 3.09 -5.25 -4.58
N GLN A 97 3.96 -4.39 -5.12
CA GLN A 97 5.12 -3.87 -4.38
C GLN A 97 4.72 -3.02 -3.17
N TYR A 98 3.74 -2.14 -3.34
CA TYR A 98 3.27 -1.29 -2.26
C TYR A 98 2.56 -2.09 -1.16
N LEU A 99 1.72 -3.06 -1.54
CA LEU A 99 1.04 -3.92 -0.58
C LEU A 99 2.04 -4.81 0.18
N LEU A 100 3.04 -5.36 -0.51
CA LEU A 100 4.13 -6.10 0.13
C LEU A 100 4.86 -5.23 1.15
N LYS A 101 5.22 -4.00 0.77
CA LYS A 101 5.85 -3.05 1.69
C LYS A 101 4.98 -2.77 2.91
N LEU A 102 3.70 -2.45 2.71
CA LEU A 102 2.76 -2.15 3.79
C LEU A 102 2.63 -3.35 4.75
N ALA A 103 2.56 -4.57 4.23
CA ALA A 103 2.48 -5.78 5.03
C ALA A 103 3.75 -6.01 5.86
N LEU A 104 4.94 -5.81 5.27
CA LEU A 104 6.22 -5.94 5.96
C LEU A 104 6.41 -4.87 7.04
N ASP A 105 6.05 -3.62 6.76
CA ASP A 105 6.14 -2.51 7.71
C ASP A 105 5.25 -2.80 8.93
N LYS A 106 3.98 -3.17 8.68
CA LYS A 106 3.04 -3.54 9.75
C LYS A 106 3.53 -4.72 10.57
N LYS A 107 4.07 -5.76 9.93
CA LYS A 107 4.62 -6.91 10.65
C LYS A 107 5.83 -6.53 11.49
N SER A 108 6.68 -5.63 10.99
CA SER A 108 7.85 -5.15 11.70
C SER A 108 7.45 -4.33 12.93
N GLU A 109 6.43 -3.48 12.83
CA GLU A 109 5.87 -2.73 13.96
C GLU A 109 5.31 -3.66 15.05
N GLU A 110 4.55 -4.70 14.66
CA GLU A 110 4.05 -5.72 15.58
C GLU A 110 5.19 -6.44 16.33
N ILE A 111 6.26 -6.78 15.62
CA ILE A 111 7.41 -7.49 16.17
C ILE A 111 8.25 -6.59 17.08
N ALA A 112 8.55 -5.37 16.67
CA ALA A 112 9.34 -4.42 17.46
C ALA A 112 8.72 -4.17 18.84
N GLY A 113 7.38 -4.11 18.94
CA GLY A 113 6.67 -4.00 20.23
C GLY A 113 6.78 -5.24 21.13
N SER A 114 7.21 -6.38 20.60
CA SER A 114 7.28 -7.67 21.32
C SER A 114 8.69 -8.05 21.79
N VAL A 115 9.75 -7.49 21.18
CA VAL A 115 11.13 -7.83 21.49
C VAL A 115 11.58 -7.13 22.78
N LYS A 116 12.03 -7.90 23.76
CA LYS A 116 12.62 -7.40 25.01
C LYS A 116 14.04 -7.93 25.15
N VAL A 117 15.02 -7.02 25.24
CA VAL A 117 16.43 -7.36 25.44
C VAL A 117 16.83 -7.00 26.88
N SER A 118 17.35 -7.99 27.62
CA SER A 118 17.83 -7.77 28.99
C SER A 118 19.27 -7.25 29.02
N GLU A 119 19.59 -6.46 30.04
CA GLU A 119 20.96 -5.98 30.27
C GLU A 119 21.97 -7.11 30.47
N SER A 120 21.55 -8.19 31.14
CA SER A 120 22.41 -9.36 31.36
C SER A 120 22.85 -10.03 30.07
N LEU A 121 21.98 -10.05 29.05
CA LEU A 121 22.32 -10.59 27.73
C LEU A 121 23.34 -9.69 27.02
N VAL A 122 23.12 -8.37 27.03
CA VAL A 122 24.02 -7.38 26.41
C VAL A 122 25.40 -7.44 27.06
N GLN A 123 25.46 -7.50 28.39
CA GLN A 123 26.72 -7.61 29.14
C GLN A 123 27.43 -8.95 28.89
N GLY A 124 26.69 -10.06 28.83
CA GLY A 124 27.24 -11.37 28.50
C GLY A 124 27.86 -11.43 27.10
N LEU A 125 27.19 -10.83 26.11
CA LEU A 125 27.71 -10.72 24.74
C LEU A 125 28.97 -9.84 24.68
N TYR A 126 28.99 -8.72 25.39
CA TYR A 126 30.19 -7.88 25.50
C TYR A 126 31.39 -8.65 26.04
N TYR A 127 31.23 -9.39 27.15
CA TYR A 127 32.34 -10.16 27.72
C TYR A 127 32.84 -11.26 26.76
N LYS A 128 31.93 -11.87 25.99
CA LYS A 128 32.31 -12.82 24.95
C LYS A 128 33.17 -12.14 23.87
N MET A 129 32.76 -10.96 23.39
CA MET A 129 33.52 -10.19 22.39
C MET A 129 34.92 -9.82 22.88
N VAL A 130 35.05 -9.38 24.13
CA VAL A 130 36.36 -9.07 24.75
C VAL A 130 37.23 -10.34 24.83
N LYS A 131 36.66 -11.46 25.28
CA LYS A 131 37.37 -12.75 25.37
C LYS A 131 37.86 -13.25 24.01
N GLU A 132 37.10 -13.00 22.95
CA GLU A 132 37.45 -13.36 21.57
C GLU A 132 38.40 -12.35 20.90
N GLY A 133 38.79 -11.28 21.60
CA GLY A 133 39.65 -10.23 21.05
C GLY A 133 38.98 -9.36 19.99
N ALA A 134 37.65 -9.37 19.92
CA ALA A 134 36.87 -8.64 18.92
C ALA A 134 36.70 -7.14 19.24
N THR A 135 36.96 -6.72 20.49
CA THR A 135 36.92 -5.32 20.93
C THR A 135 37.77 -5.11 22.17
N ASP A 136 38.38 -3.94 22.27
CA ASP A 136 39.06 -3.39 23.45
C ASP A 136 38.31 -2.17 24.06
N GLN A 137 37.24 -1.72 23.39
CA GLN A 137 36.46 -0.57 23.81
C GLN A 137 35.67 -0.84 25.11
N PRO A 138 35.50 0.16 25.98
CA PRO A 138 34.71 0.04 27.20
C PRO A 138 33.24 -0.35 26.95
N TYR A 139 32.65 -1.07 27.90
CA TYR A 139 31.25 -1.52 27.85
C TYR A 139 30.27 -0.39 27.56
N GLU A 140 30.40 0.76 28.22
CA GLU A 140 29.50 1.91 28.03
C GLU A 140 29.43 2.40 26.58
N ASN A 141 30.54 2.31 25.84
CA ASN A 141 30.59 2.72 24.44
C ASN A 141 29.97 1.66 23.51
N MET A 142 29.96 0.39 23.94
CA MET A 142 29.50 -0.74 23.14
C MET A 142 28.07 -1.17 23.46
N ARG A 143 27.56 -0.82 24.65
CA ARG A 143 26.28 -1.31 25.19
C ARG A 143 25.10 -1.05 24.25
N GLU A 144 24.91 0.19 23.80
CA GLU A 144 23.77 0.52 22.92
C GLU A 144 23.93 -0.10 21.53
N ARG A 145 25.16 -0.21 21.03
CA ARG A 145 25.44 -0.90 19.76
C ARG A 145 25.09 -2.38 19.85
N ILE A 146 25.60 -3.08 20.87
CA ILE A 146 25.32 -4.51 21.09
C ILE A 146 23.82 -4.71 21.27
N ARG A 147 23.15 -3.88 22.06
CA ARG A 147 21.69 -3.95 22.23
C ARG A 147 20.98 -3.82 20.89
N TRP A 148 21.32 -2.81 20.09
CA TRP A 148 20.70 -2.60 18.78
C TRP A 148 20.90 -3.79 17.84
N GLU A 149 22.11 -4.35 17.80
CA GLU A 149 22.42 -5.55 17.01
C GLU A 149 21.60 -6.76 17.48
N VAL A 150 21.43 -6.94 18.79
CA VAL A 150 20.59 -7.99 19.36
C VAL A 150 19.13 -7.80 18.99
N VAL A 151 18.57 -6.60 19.20
CA VAL A 151 17.18 -6.29 18.83
C VAL A 151 16.94 -6.63 17.36
N ARG A 152 17.78 -6.11 16.47
CA ARG A 152 17.67 -6.34 15.04
C ARG A 152 17.78 -7.82 14.67
N SER A 153 18.66 -8.56 15.35
CA SER A 153 18.82 -10.01 15.16
C SER A 153 17.55 -10.78 15.58
N GLU A 154 16.97 -10.43 16.73
CA GLU A 154 15.73 -11.06 17.21
C GLU A 154 14.53 -10.70 16.32
N GLU A 155 14.40 -9.45 15.88
CA GLU A 155 13.37 -9.03 14.92
C GLU A 155 13.47 -9.82 13.60
N ALA A 156 14.68 -9.98 13.06
CA ALA A 156 14.91 -10.75 11.84
C ALA A 156 14.52 -12.23 12.01
N LYS A 157 14.82 -12.84 13.17
CA LYS A 157 14.39 -14.21 13.48
C LYS A 157 12.87 -14.34 13.50
N LEU A 158 12.17 -13.38 14.11
CA LEU A 158 10.71 -13.38 14.19
C LEU A 158 10.05 -13.18 12.81
N ILE A 159 10.63 -12.33 11.96
CA ILE A 159 10.21 -12.19 10.57
C ILE A 159 10.39 -13.50 9.80
N ASN A 160 11.56 -14.14 9.91
CA ASN A 160 11.82 -15.42 9.24
C ASN A 160 10.85 -16.51 9.72
N LYS A 161 10.62 -16.58 11.03
CA LYS A 161 9.62 -17.50 11.61
C LYS A 161 8.22 -17.25 11.02
N TRP A 162 7.82 -16.00 10.90
CA TRP A 162 6.53 -15.64 10.28
C TRP A 162 6.46 -16.06 8.81
N LEU A 163 7.56 -15.90 8.05
CA LEU A 163 7.65 -16.38 6.67
C LEU A 163 7.54 -17.91 6.59
N ASP A 164 8.16 -18.63 7.52
CA ASP A 164 8.07 -20.09 7.58
C ASP A 164 6.66 -20.56 7.94
N GLU A 165 5.96 -19.87 8.84
CA GLU A 165 4.54 -20.11 9.14
C GLU A 165 3.61 -19.82 7.94
N LEU A 166 3.95 -18.82 7.10
CA LEU A 166 3.23 -18.58 5.86
C LEU A 166 3.46 -19.71 4.85
N ARG A 167 4.71 -20.16 4.69
CA ARG A 167 5.06 -21.29 3.81
C ARG A 167 4.40 -22.58 4.27
N GLY A 168 4.40 -22.86 5.56
CA GLY A 168 3.79 -24.07 6.12
C GLY A 168 2.27 -24.16 5.94
N ARG A 169 1.60 -23.04 5.66
CA ARG A 169 0.15 -22.99 5.37
C ARG A 169 -0.16 -22.97 3.87
N ALA A 170 0.85 -22.88 3.01
CA ALA A 170 0.67 -22.77 1.57
C ALA A 170 0.85 -24.13 0.88
N ASP A 171 0.03 -24.41 -0.13
CA ASP A 171 0.28 -25.49 -1.10
C ASP A 171 1.27 -24.97 -2.15
N ILE A 172 2.56 -25.26 -1.94
CA ILE A 172 3.64 -24.81 -2.83
C ILE A 172 4.04 -25.99 -3.73
N LYS A 173 3.83 -25.84 -5.04
CA LYS A 173 4.25 -26.80 -6.06
C LYS A 173 5.26 -26.12 -6.98
N VAL A 174 6.43 -26.74 -7.12
CA VAL A 174 7.52 -26.24 -7.98
C VAL A 174 7.71 -27.24 -9.11
N ASP A 175 7.65 -26.75 -10.34
CA ASP A 175 8.04 -27.49 -11.52
C ASP A 175 9.56 -27.34 -11.71
N GLU A 176 10.33 -28.31 -11.19
CA GLU A 176 11.79 -28.30 -11.23
C GLU A 176 12.35 -28.43 -12.66
N GLU A 177 11.59 -29.01 -13.58
CA GLU A 177 12.00 -29.13 -14.98
C GLU A 177 11.92 -27.77 -15.69
N LEU A 178 10.88 -26.97 -15.43
CA LEU A 178 10.76 -25.61 -15.96
C LEU A 178 11.65 -24.59 -15.25
N LEU A 179 12.06 -24.86 -14.00
CA LEU A 179 12.94 -23.99 -13.23
C LEU A 179 14.39 -24.03 -13.74
N ASN A 180 14.89 -25.23 -14.06
CA ASN A 180 16.28 -25.43 -14.50
C ASN A 180 16.36 -25.32 -16.03
N LYS A 181 16.64 -24.10 -16.51
CA LYS A 181 16.60 -23.74 -17.93
C LYS A 181 17.76 -24.28 -18.79
N ASP A 182 18.26 -25.47 -18.47
CA ASP A 182 19.35 -26.15 -19.20
C ASP A 182 18.91 -27.56 -19.64
N LYS A 183 18.09 -27.63 -20.70
CA LYS A 183 18.12 -28.67 -21.75
C LYS A 183 17.65 -28.09 -23.07
#